data_AF-A0A0D6LVR0-F1
#
_entry.id   AF-A0A0D6LVR0-F1
#
_cell.length_a   1.000
_cell.length_b   1.000
_cell.length_c   1.000
_cell.angle_alpha   90.00
_cell.angle_beta   90.00
_cell.angle_gamma   90.00
#
_symmetry.space_group_name_H-M   'P 1'
#
loop_
_entity.id
_entity.type
_entity.pdbx_description
1 polymer ?
#
loop_
_entity_poly.entity_id
_entity_poly.type
_entity_poly.pdbx_seq_one_letter_code
_entity_poly.pdbx_strand_id
1 'polypeptide(L)'
;MSIVQAYSCYELYKIIIVFRSTFPSSGHYGGAWLGDNTATWNDLQTSVVGVMEFNWFGIPYVGSDICGFNGNTTEELCLRWHQMGAFHSFCRDHNTHDGIPQDPAVWPSVANAARIALGFRYKYLPYLYSLHYAAAVDGHTVIRPLFFEFPTDTTAMEVDHQFMWGSALMVAPAIEQGVTSVHAYFPEDVWYSLVPESYATRMDIGYVDVDARLDSLTPVYARGGYVIPRQQGNMTTTQSRLNPLEVLVTVADNVSSRGELYWDAGDDLFESLDKHKRHHWKFTFTTTPETASLSGECESCDQSVSVPSLDVIEVLGYGYYPNFSSFQLNGKKLKVNIAIREYALHVGMRSG
;
A
#
# COMPACT_ATOMS: atom_id res chain seq x y z
N MET A 1 -27.77 21.02 -8.99
CA MET A 1 -26.47 20.63 -9.55
C MET A 1 -25.53 20.42 -8.38
N SER A 2 -25.02 19.21 -8.15
CA SER A 2 -24.02 19.02 -7.10
C SER A 2 -22.73 19.74 -7.48
N ILE A 3 -21.91 20.15 -6.51
CA ILE A 3 -20.58 20.73 -6.77
C ILE A 3 -19.76 19.84 -7.71
N VAL A 4 -19.85 18.52 -7.52
CA VAL A 4 -19.18 17.51 -8.35
C VAL A 4 -19.58 17.63 -9.82
N GLN A 5 -20.89 17.74 -10.08
CA GLN A 5 -21.42 17.92 -11.45
C GLN A 5 -21.00 19.27 -12.05
N ALA A 6 -20.92 20.32 -11.23
CA ALA A 6 -20.48 21.62 -11.70
C ALA A 6 -19.03 21.56 -12.20
N TYR A 7 -18.11 20.95 -11.43
CA TYR A 7 -16.72 20.83 -11.86
C TYR A 7 -16.54 19.86 -13.04
N SER A 8 -17.26 18.74 -13.10
CA SER A 8 -17.16 17.80 -14.22
C SER A 8 -17.61 18.39 -15.57
N CYS A 9 -18.44 19.44 -15.56
CA CYS A 9 -18.87 20.12 -16.78
C CYS A 9 -17.83 21.09 -17.36
N TYR A 10 -16.79 21.46 -16.59
CA TYR A 10 -15.77 22.44 -17.02
C TYR A 10 -14.39 21.81 -17.25
N GLU A 11 -14.17 20.56 -16.84
CA GLU A 11 -12.83 19.94 -16.82
C GLU A 11 -12.71 18.79 -17.83
N LEU A 12 -11.51 18.65 -18.40
CA LEU A 12 -11.14 17.56 -19.31
C LEU A 12 -10.55 16.33 -18.58
N TYR A 13 -10.47 16.38 -17.24
CA TYR A 13 -9.80 15.40 -16.40
C TYR A 13 -10.64 14.98 -15.20
N LYS A 14 -10.31 13.82 -14.62
CA LYS A 14 -10.90 13.31 -13.37
C LYS A 14 -10.62 14.27 -12.21
N ILE A 15 -11.63 14.48 -11.37
CA ILE A 15 -11.56 15.42 -10.25
C ILE A 15 -11.47 14.63 -8.94
N ILE A 16 -10.67 15.14 -8.00
CA ILE A 16 -10.64 14.67 -6.62
C ILE A 16 -11.24 15.76 -5.74
N ILE A 17 -12.29 15.42 -4.99
CA ILE A 17 -12.89 16.30 -3.98
C ILE A 17 -12.67 15.66 -2.62
N VAL A 18 -12.30 16.48 -1.63
CA VAL A 18 -12.15 16.04 -0.24
C VAL A 18 -13.13 16.82 0.62
N PHE A 19 -14.02 16.09 1.30
CA PHE A 19 -15.08 16.65 2.12
C PHE A 19 -14.70 16.65 3.61
N ARG A 20 -15.22 17.64 4.36
CA ARG A 20 -15.22 17.58 5.83
C ARG A 20 -16.46 16.86 6.36
N SER A 21 -17.63 17.28 5.89
CA SER A 21 -18.91 16.70 6.27
C SER A 21 -19.29 15.58 5.28
N THR A 22 -19.72 14.44 5.80
CA THR A 22 -20.10 13.27 5.02
C THR A 22 -21.46 12.71 5.48
N PHE A 23 -22.09 11.94 4.60
CA PHE A 23 -23.29 11.14 4.84
C PHE A 23 -23.12 9.80 4.12
N PRO A 24 -23.84 8.71 4.47
CA PRO A 24 -23.81 7.50 3.67
C PRO A 24 -23.99 7.80 2.18
N SER A 25 -23.16 7.19 1.33
CA SER A 25 -22.96 7.47 -0.11
C SER A 25 -22.02 8.62 -0.51
N SER A 26 -21.53 9.45 0.41
CA SER A 26 -20.58 10.53 0.07
C SER A 26 -19.33 10.04 -0.66
N GLY A 27 -18.84 8.83 -0.34
CA GLY A 27 -17.66 8.23 -0.97
C GLY A 27 -17.79 7.95 -2.47
N HIS A 28 -19.02 7.95 -3.01
CA HIS A 28 -19.25 7.87 -4.45
C HIS A 28 -18.71 9.12 -5.19
N TYR A 29 -18.62 10.25 -4.50
CA TYR A 29 -18.31 11.55 -5.10
C TYR A 29 -16.90 12.07 -4.77
N GLY A 30 -16.24 11.53 -3.75
CA GLY A 30 -14.96 12.05 -3.27
C GLY A 30 -14.49 11.37 -2.00
N GLY A 31 -13.39 11.87 -1.45
CA GLY A 31 -12.84 11.43 -0.17
C GLY A 31 -13.21 12.32 1.00
N ALA A 32 -12.60 12.03 2.14
CA ALA A 32 -12.72 12.85 3.35
C ALA A 32 -11.36 12.99 4.03
N TRP A 33 -11.21 14.01 4.87
CA TRP A 33 -10.17 14.00 5.90
C TRP A 33 -10.85 13.94 7.26
N LEU A 34 -10.14 13.46 8.28
CA LEU A 34 -10.70 13.24 9.62
C LEU A 34 -10.95 14.53 10.43
N GLY A 35 -10.83 15.70 9.81
CA GLY A 35 -11.11 16.99 10.43
C GLY A 35 -9.92 17.56 11.20
N ASP A 36 -10.25 18.50 12.10
CA ASP A 36 -9.31 19.36 12.81
C ASP A 36 -8.72 18.62 14.03
N ASN A 37 -7.93 17.57 13.79
CA ASN A 37 -7.24 16.80 14.84
C ASN A 37 -6.19 17.65 15.57
N THR A 38 -5.81 17.26 16.78
CA THR A 38 -4.80 17.93 17.61
C THR A 38 -3.46 17.20 17.51
N ALA A 39 -2.35 17.93 17.60
CA ALA A 39 -1.00 17.37 17.66
C ALA A 39 -0.74 16.64 19.00
N THR A 40 -1.41 15.51 19.22
CA THR A 40 -1.30 14.64 20.41
C THR A 40 -1.17 13.18 20.01
N TRP A 41 -0.57 12.37 20.88
CA TRP A 41 -0.47 10.91 20.69
C TRP A 41 -1.84 10.22 20.66
N ASN A 42 -2.80 10.72 21.42
CA ASN A 42 -4.18 10.19 21.38
C ASN A 42 -4.80 10.34 19.99
N ASP A 43 -4.61 11.48 19.34
CA ASP A 43 -5.17 11.72 18.00
C ASP A 43 -4.41 10.97 16.90
N LEU A 44 -3.12 10.67 17.12
CA LEU A 44 -2.40 9.69 16.29
C LEU A 44 -3.06 8.31 16.39
N GLN A 45 -3.37 7.83 17.60
CA GLN A 45 -4.01 6.53 17.81
C GLN A 45 -5.41 6.47 17.19
N THR A 46 -6.26 7.46 17.48
CA THR A 46 -7.64 7.49 16.95
C THR A 46 -7.67 7.67 15.44
N SER A 47 -6.64 8.25 14.81
CA SER A 47 -6.57 8.33 13.35
C SER A 47 -6.51 6.96 12.67
N VAL A 48 -5.88 5.96 13.31
CA VAL A 48 -5.84 4.57 12.81
C VAL A 48 -7.25 3.99 12.76
N VAL A 49 -8.02 4.18 13.83
CA VAL A 49 -9.43 3.78 13.92
C VAL A 49 -10.27 4.53 12.87
N GLY A 50 -10.14 5.84 12.81
CA GLY A 50 -10.95 6.69 11.92
C GLY A 50 -10.80 6.33 10.45
N VAL A 51 -9.58 6.02 9.97
CA VAL A 51 -9.41 5.60 8.56
C VAL A 51 -10.02 4.23 8.27
N MET A 52 -9.99 3.29 9.23
CA MET A 52 -10.65 1.99 9.09
C MET A 52 -12.17 2.13 9.07
N GLU A 53 -12.74 2.95 9.97
CA GLU A 53 -14.17 3.22 10.03
C GLU A 53 -14.68 3.86 8.72
N PHE A 54 -13.98 4.86 8.18
CA PHE A 54 -14.39 5.50 6.93
C PHE A 54 -14.34 4.56 5.72
N ASN A 55 -13.42 3.59 5.71
CA ASN A 55 -13.43 2.52 4.71
C ASN A 55 -14.69 1.66 4.86
N TRP A 56 -15.10 1.32 6.08
CA TRP A 56 -16.36 0.63 6.33
C TRP A 56 -17.58 1.47 5.93
N PHE A 57 -17.53 2.79 6.08
CA PHE A 57 -18.58 3.72 5.60
C PHE A 57 -18.58 3.93 4.07
N GLY A 58 -17.71 3.25 3.33
CA GLY A 58 -17.62 3.34 1.87
C GLY A 58 -16.93 4.61 1.37
N ILE A 59 -16.03 5.20 2.17
CA ILE A 59 -15.24 6.40 1.84
C ILE A 59 -13.75 6.04 1.94
N PRO A 60 -13.21 5.28 0.97
CA PRO A 60 -11.89 4.70 1.10
C PRO A 60 -10.74 5.69 0.89
N TYR A 61 -10.97 6.87 0.31
CA TYR A 61 -9.96 7.93 0.15
C TYR A 61 -10.00 8.86 1.36
N VAL A 62 -9.23 8.52 2.39
CA VAL A 62 -9.33 9.10 3.73
C VAL A 62 -7.98 9.14 4.45
N GLY A 63 -7.83 10.12 5.35
CA GLY A 63 -6.68 10.27 6.23
C GLY A 63 -6.84 11.41 7.23
N SER A 64 -6.02 11.42 8.27
CA SER A 64 -5.87 12.58 9.16
C SER A 64 -4.87 13.60 8.61
N ASP A 65 -4.86 14.79 9.20
CA ASP A 65 -3.76 15.72 9.02
C ASP A 65 -2.54 15.21 9.80
N ILE A 66 -1.49 14.87 9.06
CA ILE A 66 -0.24 14.32 9.59
C ILE A 66 0.42 15.38 10.48
N CYS A 67 1.01 14.94 11.59
CA CYS A 67 1.59 15.76 12.67
C CYS A 67 0.55 16.51 13.54
N GLY A 68 -0.72 16.52 13.15
CA GLY A 68 -1.83 17.18 13.82
C GLY A 68 -2.12 18.57 13.26
N PHE A 69 -3.39 18.97 13.21
CA PHE A 69 -3.81 20.29 12.72
C PHE A 69 -3.76 21.37 13.80
N ASN A 70 -4.29 21.08 15.00
CA ASN A 70 -4.36 22.01 16.13
C ASN A 70 -3.19 21.84 17.10
N GLY A 71 -2.69 22.95 17.62
CA GLY A 71 -1.58 22.98 18.58
C GLY A 71 -0.21 22.78 17.92
N ASN A 72 0.83 22.70 18.74
CA ASN A 72 2.20 22.52 18.25
C ASN A 72 2.64 21.08 18.40
N THR A 73 3.04 20.46 17.29
CA THR A 73 3.59 19.10 17.30
C THR A 73 4.97 19.04 17.96
N THR A 74 5.43 17.82 18.22
CA THR A 74 6.81 17.55 18.65
C THR A 74 7.53 16.75 17.58
N GLU A 75 8.85 16.83 17.56
CA GLU A 75 9.68 16.13 16.56
C GLU A 75 9.36 14.62 16.51
N GLU A 76 9.26 13.96 17.66
CA GLU A 76 8.96 12.52 17.73
C GLU A 76 7.53 12.21 17.27
N LEU A 77 6.54 12.99 17.72
CA LEU A 77 5.15 12.79 17.32
C LEU A 77 5.00 12.94 15.81
N CYS A 78 5.56 14.01 15.23
CA CYS A 78 5.48 14.27 13.80
C CYS A 78 6.21 13.19 12.98
N LEU A 79 7.35 12.71 13.48
CA LEU A 79 8.08 11.57 12.91
C LEU A 79 7.20 10.31 12.85
N ARG A 80 6.60 9.90 13.98
CA ARG A 80 5.71 8.73 14.06
C ARG A 80 4.47 8.90 13.19
N TRP A 81 3.93 10.12 13.14
CA TRP A 81 2.78 10.42 12.28
C TRP A 81 3.13 10.34 10.80
N HIS A 82 4.33 10.71 10.37
CA HIS A 82 4.76 10.49 8.98
C HIS A 82 4.97 9.00 8.67
N GLN A 83 5.52 8.23 9.61
CA GLN A 83 5.67 6.78 9.47
C GLN A 83 4.31 6.08 9.26
N MET A 84 3.31 6.43 10.07
CA MET A 84 1.96 5.85 9.99
C MET A 84 1.12 6.48 8.85
N GLY A 85 1.07 7.81 8.78
CA GLY A 85 0.21 8.57 7.86
C GLY A 85 0.56 8.40 6.39
N ALA A 86 1.78 7.95 6.06
CA ALA A 86 2.12 7.50 4.71
C ALA A 86 1.26 6.31 4.25
N PHE A 87 0.57 5.62 5.16
CA PHE A 87 -0.34 4.52 4.90
C PHE A 87 -1.83 4.94 4.89
N HIS A 88 -2.14 6.21 5.14
CA HIS A 88 -3.47 6.75 4.80
C HIS A 88 -3.65 6.76 3.28
N SER A 89 -4.85 6.49 2.77
CA SER A 89 -5.10 6.59 1.33
C SER A 89 -5.09 8.05 0.88
N PHE A 90 -5.56 8.98 1.74
CA PHE A 90 -5.31 10.42 1.63
C PHE A 90 -4.20 10.84 2.60
N CYS A 91 -2.97 10.99 2.08
CA CYS A 91 -1.77 11.31 2.86
C CYS A 91 -1.45 12.81 2.73
N ARG A 92 -1.80 13.61 3.74
CA ARG A 92 -1.59 15.07 3.76
C ARG A 92 -1.02 15.52 5.11
N ASP A 93 0.00 16.38 5.06
CA ASP A 93 0.39 17.23 6.18
C ASP A 93 -0.33 18.59 6.04
N HIS A 94 -1.04 18.99 7.08
CA HIS A 94 -1.76 20.26 7.14
C HIS A 94 -1.80 20.77 8.57
N ASN A 95 -1.70 22.09 8.72
CA ASN A 95 -1.51 22.75 10.00
C ASN A 95 -2.40 23.98 10.10
N THR A 96 -2.74 24.38 11.32
CA THR A 96 -3.44 25.64 11.61
C THR A 96 -2.55 26.86 11.30
N HIS A 97 -3.19 28.01 11.13
CA HIS A 97 -2.52 29.27 10.79
C HIS A 97 -1.53 29.74 11.86
N ASP A 98 -1.81 29.46 13.13
CA ASP A 98 -1.06 29.89 14.31
C ASP A 98 -0.05 28.85 14.83
N GLY A 99 0.03 27.68 14.18
CA GLY A 99 0.94 26.60 14.55
C GLY A 99 2.38 26.88 14.14
N ILE A 100 3.34 26.29 14.85
CA ILE A 100 4.74 26.26 14.38
C ILE A 100 4.83 25.47 13.06
N PRO A 101 5.80 25.77 12.17
CA PRO A 101 6.06 24.95 11.00
C PRO A 101 6.26 23.48 11.40
N GLN A 102 5.66 22.56 10.63
CA GLN A 102 5.74 21.13 10.88
C GLN A 102 6.00 20.29 9.63
N ASP A 103 6.20 20.93 8.47
CA ASP A 103 6.48 20.20 7.24
C ASP A 103 7.75 19.33 7.38
N PRO A 104 7.92 18.27 6.59
CA PRO A 104 9.01 17.31 6.78
C PRO A 104 10.41 17.92 6.83
N ALA A 105 10.63 19.11 6.24
CA ALA A 105 11.95 19.74 6.21
C ALA A 105 12.34 20.46 7.51
N VAL A 106 11.42 20.62 8.47
CA VAL A 106 11.67 21.32 9.73
C VAL A 106 12.69 20.58 10.61
N TRP A 107 12.59 19.25 10.69
CA TRP A 107 13.50 18.40 11.46
C TRP A 107 14.20 17.37 10.57
N PRO A 108 15.53 17.18 10.69
CA PRO A 108 16.24 16.14 9.94
C PRO A 108 15.72 14.71 10.18
N SER A 109 15.27 14.41 11.40
CA SER A 109 14.72 13.10 11.76
C SER A 109 13.37 12.85 11.07
N VAL A 110 12.47 13.84 11.10
CA VAL A 110 11.18 13.81 10.40
C VAL A 110 11.38 13.73 8.89
N ALA A 111 12.31 14.50 8.32
CA ALA A 111 12.67 14.42 6.90
C ALA A 111 13.13 13.00 6.51
N ASN A 112 13.89 12.33 7.39
CA ASN A 112 14.34 10.96 7.15
C ASN A 112 13.18 9.96 7.20
N ALA A 113 12.37 10.00 8.25
CA ALA A 113 11.20 9.13 8.39
C ALA A 113 10.21 9.32 7.23
N ALA A 114 9.90 10.57 6.87
CA ALA A 114 9.03 10.89 5.74
C ALA A 114 9.61 10.34 4.42
N ARG A 115 10.93 10.47 4.18
CA ARG A 115 11.56 9.92 2.96
C ARG A 115 11.43 8.40 2.88
N ILE A 116 11.62 7.69 3.99
CA ILE A 116 11.50 6.23 4.05
C ILE A 116 10.05 5.80 3.84
N ALA A 117 9.12 6.39 4.60
CA ALA A 117 7.70 6.03 4.57
C ALA A 117 7.05 6.40 3.22
N LEU A 118 7.32 7.61 2.69
CA LEU A 118 6.85 8.02 1.36
C LEU A 118 7.55 7.23 0.25
N GLY A 119 8.83 6.87 0.41
CA GLY A 119 9.54 5.99 -0.52
C GLY A 119 8.86 4.62 -0.65
N PHE A 120 8.45 4.03 0.49
CA PHE A 120 7.63 2.82 0.50
C PHE A 120 6.28 3.08 -0.18
N ARG A 121 5.54 4.11 0.24
CA ARG A 121 4.24 4.46 -0.34
C ARG A 121 4.31 4.57 -1.87
N TYR A 122 5.25 5.36 -2.40
CA TYR A 122 5.43 5.55 -3.84
C TYR A 122 5.79 4.27 -4.55
N LYS A 123 6.55 3.39 -3.89
CA LYS A 123 6.85 2.06 -4.42
C LYS A 123 5.58 1.23 -4.62
N TYR A 124 4.66 1.27 -3.66
CA TYR A 124 3.43 0.47 -3.66
C TYR A 124 2.19 1.19 -4.22
N LEU A 125 2.34 2.35 -4.88
CA LEU A 125 1.22 3.04 -5.53
C LEU A 125 0.45 2.17 -6.54
N PRO A 126 1.08 1.31 -7.37
CA PRO A 126 0.32 0.42 -8.25
C PRO A 126 -0.63 -0.52 -7.50
N TYR A 127 -0.20 -1.05 -6.36
CA TYR A 127 -1.05 -1.85 -5.48
C TYR A 127 -2.17 -0.99 -4.86
N LEU A 128 -1.83 0.15 -4.25
CA LEU A 128 -2.81 1.05 -3.62
C LEU A 128 -3.87 1.55 -4.63
N TYR A 129 -3.46 1.84 -5.86
CA TYR A 129 -4.37 2.26 -6.93
C TYR A 129 -5.31 1.12 -7.36
N SER A 130 -4.78 -0.12 -7.42
CA SER A 130 -5.59 -1.31 -7.69
C SER A 130 -6.60 -1.59 -6.57
N LEU A 131 -6.25 -1.33 -5.31
CA LEU A 131 -7.20 -1.38 -4.19
C LEU A 131 -8.33 -0.35 -4.34
N HIS A 132 -8.00 0.89 -4.74
CA HIS A 132 -9.02 1.91 -5.00
C HIS A 132 -9.93 1.54 -6.18
N TYR A 133 -9.38 0.91 -7.22
CA TYR A 133 -10.19 0.38 -8.32
C TYR A 133 -11.16 -0.70 -7.83
N ALA A 134 -10.67 -1.70 -7.08
CA ALA A 134 -11.49 -2.75 -6.49
C ALA A 134 -12.58 -2.18 -5.56
N ALA A 135 -12.26 -1.14 -4.79
CA ALA A 135 -13.23 -0.43 -3.97
C ALA A 135 -14.32 0.26 -4.80
N ALA A 136 -13.95 0.87 -5.94
CA ALA A 136 -14.87 1.57 -6.81
C ALA A 136 -15.79 0.65 -7.61
N VAL A 137 -15.32 -0.55 -8.00
CA VAL A 137 -16.07 -1.49 -8.84
C VAL A 137 -16.84 -2.51 -8.03
N ASP A 138 -16.22 -3.06 -6.97
CA ASP A 138 -16.76 -4.21 -6.24
C ASP A 138 -17.20 -3.86 -4.80
N GLY A 139 -16.97 -2.61 -4.35
CA GLY A 139 -17.31 -2.17 -3.00
C GLY A 139 -16.37 -2.70 -1.92
N HIS A 140 -15.14 -3.11 -2.30
CA HIS A 140 -14.09 -3.47 -1.36
C HIS A 140 -13.60 -2.26 -0.53
N THR A 141 -12.84 -2.54 0.53
CA THR A 141 -12.14 -1.52 1.33
C THR A 141 -10.67 -1.39 0.90
N VAL A 142 -10.07 -0.23 1.10
CA VAL A 142 -8.63 -0.01 0.83
C VAL A 142 -7.83 -0.25 2.11
N ILE A 143 -8.19 0.44 3.18
CA ILE A 143 -7.67 0.22 4.53
C ILE A 143 -8.73 -0.57 5.29
N ARG A 144 -8.37 -1.69 5.93
CA ARG A 144 -9.34 -2.53 6.66
C ARG A 144 -8.76 -3.07 7.97
N PRO A 145 -9.59 -3.29 9.00
CA PRO A 145 -9.14 -3.95 10.22
C PRO A 145 -8.83 -5.43 9.93
N LEU A 146 -8.02 -6.05 10.78
CA LEU A 146 -7.58 -7.44 10.59
C LEU A 146 -8.77 -8.40 10.50
N PHE A 147 -9.82 -8.21 11.30
CA PHE A 147 -10.98 -9.11 11.31
C PHE A 147 -11.77 -9.15 9.98
N PHE A 148 -11.55 -8.22 9.04
CA PHE A 148 -12.13 -8.34 7.68
C PHE A 148 -11.50 -9.51 6.91
N GLU A 149 -10.23 -9.80 7.16
CA GLU A 149 -9.48 -10.90 6.56
C GLU A 149 -9.52 -12.18 7.41
N PHE A 150 -9.71 -12.03 8.71
CA PHE A 150 -9.71 -13.11 9.69
C PHE A 150 -10.98 -13.07 10.57
N PRO A 151 -12.19 -13.22 9.99
CA PRO A 151 -13.45 -13.00 10.70
C PRO A 151 -13.77 -14.02 11.79
N THR A 152 -13.05 -15.14 11.85
CA THR A 152 -13.20 -16.18 12.87
C THR A 152 -12.19 -16.07 14.00
N ASP A 153 -11.19 -15.18 13.86
CA ASP A 153 -10.17 -14.95 14.88
C ASP A 153 -10.67 -13.88 15.85
N THR A 154 -10.98 -14.29 17.08
CA THR A 154 -11.50 -13.38 18.12
C THR A 154 -10.47 -12.34 18.56
N THR A 155 -9.18 -12.65 18.49
CA THR A 155 -8.13 -11.68 18.82
C THR A 155 -8.05 -10.60 17.75
N ALA A 156 -8.16 -10.97 16.48
CA ALA A 156 -8.19 -10.02 15.37
C ALA A 156 -9.38 -9.05 15.43
N MET A 157 -10.49 -9.41 16.09
CA MET A 157 -11.63 -8.52 16.33
C MET A 157 -11.34 -7.40 17.34
N GLU A 158 -10.38 -7.61 18.24
CA GLU A 158 -10.01 -6.64 19.29
C GLU A 158 -8.83 -5.74 18.89
N VAL A 159 -8.16 -6.04 17.77
CA VAL A 159 -7.01 -5.25 17.29
C VAL A 159 -7.50 -4.01 16.53
N ASP A 160 -7.16 -2.84 17.06
CA ASP A 160 -7.52 -1.51 16.55
C ASP A 160 -6.32 -0.59 16.23
N HIS A 161 -5.11 -0.99 16.62
CA HIS A 161 -3.85 -0.26 16.42
C HIS A 161 -3.01 -0.82 15.24
N GLN A 162 -3.50 -1.86 14.56
CA GLN A 162 -2.92 -2.39 13.33
C GLN A 162 -4.01 -2.44 12.25
N PHE A 163 -3.60 -2.33 10.99
CA PHE A 163 -4.54 -2.37 9.87
C PHE A 163 -3.92 -2.99 8.64
N MET A 164 -4.77 -3.36 7.69
CA MET A 164 -4.39 -3.93 6.41
C MET A 164 -4.57 -2.93 5.27
N TRP A 165 -3.65 -2.93 4.32
CA TRP A 165 -3.88 -2.47 2.95
C TRP A 165 -4.36 -3.65 2.11
N GLY A 166 -5.63 -3.61 1.73
CA GLY A 166 -6.30 -4.74 1.10
C GLY A 166 -6.16 -6.00 1.95
N SER A 167 -5.88 -7.12 1.28
CA SER A 167 -5.69 -8.41 1.95
C SER A 167 -4.22 -8.80 2.15
N ALA A 168 -3.27 -8.06 1.55
CA ALA A 168 -1.90 -8.54 1.36
C ALA A 168 -0.85 -7.86 2.24
N LEU A 169 -1.09 -6.65 2.74
CA LEU A 169 -0.11 -5.89 3.53
C LEU A 169 -0.68 -5.50 4.88
N MET A 170 -0.03 -5.90 5.97
CA MET A 170 -0.33 -5.48 7.33
C MET A 170 0.63 -4.37 7.77
N VAL A 171 0.10 -3.36 8.45
CA VAL A 171 0.85 -2.22 9.00
C VAL A 171 0.62 -2.18 10.52
N ALA A 172 1.71 -2.17 11.28
CA ALA A 172 1.69 -2.13 12.75
C ALA A 172 2.49 -0.91 13.25
N PRO A 173 1.92 0.30 13.23
CA PRO A 173 2.63 1.53 13.54
C PRO A 173 2.95 1.71 15.03
N ALA A 174 4.07 2.36 15.33
CA ALA A 174 4.36 2.87 16.67
C ALA A 174 3.60 4.17 16.92
N ILE A 175 2.58 4.09 17.76
CA ILE A 175 1.60 5.17 18.02
C ILE A 175 1.60 5.63 19.49
N GLU A 176 2.67 5.32 20.21
CA GLU A 176 2.91 5.73 21.59
C GLU A 176 4.26 6.44 21.72
N GLN A 177 4.37 7.32 22.71
CA GLN A 177 5.58 8.11 22.93
C GLN A 177 6.72 7.26 23.50
N GLY A 178 7.93 7.44 22.97
CA GLY A 178 9.16 6.86 23.50
C GLY A 178 9.36 5.37 23.22
N VAL A 179 8.43 4.71 22.51
CA VAL A 179 8.52 3.28 22.22
C VAL A 179 9.49 3.02 21.06
N THR A 180 10.23 1.91 21.14
CA THR A 180 11.15 1.45 20.08
C THR A 180 10.75 0.11 19.48
N SER A 181 9.69 -0.50 20.01
CA SER A 181 9.07 -1.73 19.52
C SER A 181 7.55 -1.62 19.65
N VAL A 182 6.81 -2.46 18.94
CA VAL A 182 5.35 -2.60 19.06
C VAL A 182 4.98 -4.05 19.28
N HIS A 183 3.91 -4.28 20.05
CA HIS A 183 3.38 -5.61 20.33
C HIS A 183 2.36 -5.98 19.24
N ALA A 184 2.85 -6.49 18.12
CA ALA A 184 2.05 -6.74 16.92
C ALA A 184 1.38 -8.12 16.97
N TYR A 185 0.09 -8.20 16.64
CA TYR A 185 -0.62 -9.47 16.48
C TYR A 185 -0.54 -9.96 15.03
N PHE A 186 -0.07 -11.19 14.84
CA PHE A 186 0.01 -11.91 13.57
C PHE A 186 -1.03 -13.04 13.54
N PRO A 187 -2.14 -12.90 12.79
CA PRO A 187 -3.12 -13.98 12.61
C PRO A 187 -2.50 -15.25 12.01
N GLU A 188 -3.18 -16.40 12.15
CA GLU A 188 -2.74 -17.71 11.65
C GLU A 188 -2.63 -17.73 10.10
N ASP A 189 -1.47 -17.28 9.62
CA ASP A 189 -1.06 -17.26 8.21
C ASP A 189 0.47 -17.12 8.12
N VAL A 190 0.99 -17.07 6.90
CA VAL A 190 2.39 -16.75 6.63
C VAL A 190 2.55 -15.24 6.52
N TRP A 191 3.52 -14.67 7.24
CA TRP A 191 3.81 -13.24 7.19
C TRP A 191 5.30 -13.01 6.95
N TYR A 192 5.64 -12.17 5.98
CA TYR A 192 7.02 -11.79 5.67
C TYR A 192 7.26 -10.32 6.01
N SER A 193 8.33 -10.03 6.74
CA SER A 193 8.73 -8.65 7.03
C SER A 193 9.15 -7.91 5.75
N LEU A 194 8.60 -6.71 5.55
CA LEU A 194 9.06 -5.75 4.56
C LEU A 194 9.93 -4.64 5.15
N VAL A 195 10.15 -4.67 6.46
CA VAL A 195 11.09 -3.79 7.17
C VAL A 195 12.52 -4.11 6.73
N PRO A 196 13.37 -3.11 6.39
CA PRO A 196 14.71 -3.34 5.85
C PRO A 196 15.60 -4.26 6.72
N GLU A 197 15.55 -4.11 8.04
CA GLU A 197 16.39 -4.82 9.00
C GLU A 197 16.10 -6.32 9.07
N SER A 198 14.85 -6.71 8.83
CA SER A 198 14.36 -8.10 8.88
C SER A 198 13.75 -8.53 7.55
N TYR A 199 14.13 -7.89 6.45
CA TYR A 199 13.47 -8.05 5.16
C TYR A 199 13.42 -9.52 4.72
N ALA A 200 12.26 -9.96 4.24
CA ALA A 200 11.94 -11.33 3.83
C ALA A 200 11.96 -12.40 4.94
N THR A 201 12.18 -12.02 6.21
CA THR A 201 12.08 -12.94 7.35
C THR A 201 10.61 -13.30 7.58
N ARG A 202 10.33 -14.59 7.80
CA ARG A 202 9.00 -15.08 8.20
C ARG A 202 8.76 -14.76 9.68
N MET A 203 7.60 -14.21 9.99
CA MET A 203 7.20 -13.87 11.37
C MET A 203 6.55 -15.06 12.07
N ASP A 204 6.66 -15.09 13.40
CA ASP A 204 5.90 -15.99 14.25
C ASP A 204 4.42 -15.54 14.32
N ILE A 205 3.52 -16.50 14.57
CA ILE A 205 2.08 -16.24 14.73
C ILE A 205 1.74 -15.84 16.17
N GLY A 206 0.63 -15.15 16.35
CA GLY A 206 0.22 -14.59 17.63
C GLY A 206 0.84 -13.22 17.90
N TYR A 207 0.91 -12.82 19.16
CA TYR A 207 1.55 -11.57 19.54
C TYR A 207 3.07 -11.70 19.54
N VAL A 208 3.74 -10.77 18.85
CA VAL A 208 5.19 -10.70 18.72
C VAL A 208 5.64 -9.26 18.91
N ASP A 209 6.67 -9.06 19.74
CA ASP A 209 7.33 -7.76 19.85
C ASP A 209 8.24 -7.54 18.64
N VAL A 210 7.95 -6.51 17.86
CA VAL A 210 8.69 -6.19 16.64
C VAL A 210 9.32 -4.80 16.71
N ASP A 211 10.53 -4.67 16.16
CA ASP A 211 11.28 -3.41 16.18
C ASP A 211 10.54 -2.31 15.40
N ALA A 212 10.36 -1.16 16.04
CA ALA A 212 9.72 0.02 15.47
C ALA A 212 10.67 1.22 15.57
N ARG A 213 11.81 1.14 14.89
CA ARG A 213 12.86 2.16 14.96
C ARG A 213 12.40 3.52 14.41
N LEU A 214 12.92 4.60 14.97
CA LEU A 214 12.66 5.97 14.50
C LEU A 214 13.31 6.26 13.12
N ASP A 215 14.39 5.55 12.79
CA ASP A 215 15.19 5.73 11.58
C ASP A 215 14.91 4.69 10.48
N SER A 216 13.88 3.87 10.64
CA SER A 216 13.48 2.84 9.68
C SER A 216 12.03 3.00 9.21
N LEU A 217 11.61 2.12 8.32
CA LEU A 217 10.22 1.95 7.93
C LEU A 217 9.40 1.53 9.14
N THR A 218 8.16 2.03 9.23
CA THR A 218 7.20 1.48 10.20
C THR A 218 7.08 -0.04 10.01
N PRO A 219 6.75 -0.83 11.04
CA PRO A 219 6.53 -2.27 10.87
C PRO A 219 5.46 -2.56 9.79
N VAL A 220 5.88 -3.19 8.70
CA VAL A 220 5.02 -3.61 7.58
C VAL A 220 5.34 -5.04 7.19
N TYR A 221 4.30 -5.83 6.98
CA TYR A 221 4.38 -7.26 6.71
C TYR A 221 3.53 -7.65 5.51
N ALA A 222 4.08 -8.48 4.63
CA ALA A 222 3.35 -9.03 3.51
C ALA A 222 2.81 -10.42 3.86
N ARG A 223 1.51 -10.63 3.69
CA ARG A 223 0.85 -11.91 3.85
C ARG A 223 1.29 -12.87 2.74
N GLY A 224 1.48 -14.15 3.06
CA GLY A 224 1.76 -15.20 2.09
C GLY A 224 0.58 -15.44 1.15
N GLY A 225 0.85 -15.92 -0.05
CA GLY A 225 -0.19 -16.23 -1.04
C GLY A 225 -0.60 -15.03 -1.90
N TYR A 226 0.17 -13.94 -1.93
CA TYR A 226 -0.15 -12.75 -2.70
C TYR A 226 0.89 -12.40 -3.76
N VAL A 227 0.41 -11.75 -4.82
CA VAL A 227 1.21 -11.12 -5.88
C VAL A 227 0.93 -9.63 -5.84
N ILE A 228 1.90 -8.83 -5.40
CA ILE A 228 1.74 -7.41 -5.09
C ILE A 228 2.46 -6.60 -6.17
N PRO A 229 1.74 -5.91 -7.07
CA PRO A 229 2.37 -5.05 -8.06
C PRO A 229 2.91 -3.78 -7.42
N ARG A 230 4.09 -3.38 -7.85
CA ARG A 230 4.79 -2.19 -7.32
C ARG A 230 5.63 -1.57 -8.45
N GLN A 231 6.19 -0.40 -8.22
CA GLN A 231 6.95 0.33 -9.24
C GLN A 231 8.00 1.17 -8.53
N GLN A 232 9.21 1.34 -9.08
CA GLN A 232 10.18 2.22 -8.43
C GLN A 232 9.60 3.64 -8.28
N GLY A 233 9.57 4.16 -7.05
CA GLY A 233 9.08 5.50 -6.77
C GLY A 233 10.01 6.60 -7.28
N ASN A 234 9.46 7.79 -7.52
CA ASN A 234 10.16 9.02 -7.86
C ASN A 234 9.51 10.23 -7.14
N MET A 235 9.99 11.45 -7.34
CA MET A 235 9.48 12.64 -6.65
C MET A 235 8.00 12.94 -6.93
N THR A 236 7.50 12.55 -8.11
CA THR A 236 6.09 12.70 -8.49
C THR A 236 5.56 11.43 -9.15
N THR A 237 4.23 11.28 -9.19
CA THR A 237 3.59 10.15 -9.91
C THR A 237 3.83 10.24 -11.41
N THR A 238 3.89 11.45 -12.00
CA THR A 238 4.25 11.65 -13.41
C THR A 238 5.59 10.99 -13.76
N GLN A 239 6.61 11.15 -12.92
CA GLN A 239 7.91 10.50 -13.13
C GLN A 239 7.89 9.03 -12.71
N SER A 240 7.24 8.69 -11.60
CA SER A 240 7.17 7.31 -11.10
C SER A 240 6.54 6.37 -12.13
N ARG A 241 5.48 6.82 -12.81
CA ARG A 241 4.74 6.04 -13.82
C ARG A 241 5.55 5.72 -15.07
N LEU A 242 6.68 6.41 -15.31
CA LEU A 242 7.60 6.10 -16.40
C LEU A 242 8.57 4.97 -16.06
N ASN A 243 8.72 4.63 -14.79
CA ASN A 243 9.61 3.56 -14.37
C ASN A 243 9.00 2.20 -14.73
N PRO A 244 9.83 1.15 -14.91
CA PRO A 244 9.31 -0.20 -15.04
C PRO A 244 8.51 -0.65 -13.82
N LEU A 245 7.49 -1.47 -14.06
CA LEU A 245 6.76 -2.19 -13.03
C LEU A 245 7.64 -3.28 -12.43
N GLU A 246 7.30 -3.65 -11.20
CA GLU A 246 7.84 -4.79 -10.47
C GLU A 246 6.67 -5.58 -9.86
N VAL A 247 6.93 -6.84 -9.54
CA VAL A 247 5.98 -7.68 -8.82
C VAL A 247 6.70 -8.35 -7.65
N LEU A 248 6.10 -8.23 -6.46
CA LEU A 248 6.49 -8.99 -5.26
C LEU A 248 5.54 -10.18 -5.09
N VAL A 249 6.07 -11.39 -5.14
CA VAL A 249 5.35 -12.63 -4.87
C VAL A 249 5.70 -13.08 -3.46
N THR A 250 4.68 -13.34 -2.63
CA THR A 250 4.84 -13.95 -1.31
C THR A 250 4.28 -15.36 -1.34
N VAL A 251 5.10 -16.36 -1.04
CA VAL A 251 4.68 -17.76 -1.09
C VAL A 251 4.03 -18.14 0.25
N ALA A 252 2.85 -18.75 0.20
CA ALA A 252 2.23 -19.42 1.34
C ALA A 252 2.50 -20.93 1.28
N ASP A 253 2.35 -21.62 2.41
CA ASP A 253 2.55 -23.07 2.50
C ASP A 253 1.50 -23.80 1.61
N ASN A 254 1.94 -24.45 0.53
CA ASN A 254 1.13 -25.26 -0.39
C ASN A 254 0.00 -24.54 -1.16
N VAL A 255 0.05 -23.21 -1.29
CA VAL A 255 -0.99 -22.43 -2.01
C VAL A 255 -0.37 -21.60 -3.14
N SER A 256 -1.10 -21.46 -4.26
CA SER A 256 -0.75 -20.53 -5.33
C SER A 256 -0.88 -19.09 -4.85
N SER A 257 0.10 -18.21 -5.14
CA SER A 257 -0.05 -16.79 -4.84
C SER A 257 -0.87 -16.09 -5.92
N ARG A 258 -1.72 -15.12 -5.55
CA ARG A 258 -2.57 -14.39 -6.48
C ARG A 258 -2.56 -12.89 -6.23
N GLY A 259 -2.87 -12.12 -7.26
CA GLY A 259 -3.06 -10.68 -7.10
C GLY A 259 -3.43 -10.02 -8.40
N GLU A 260 -3.69 -8.72 -8.35
CA GLU A 260 -4.22 -7.99 -9.49
C GLU A 260 -3.51 -6.66 -9.66
N LEU A 261 -3.37 -6.23 -10.91
CA LEU A 261 -2.91 -4.89 -11.27
C LEU A 261 -3.95 -4.23 -12.15
N TYR A 262 -4.37 -3.05 -11.72
CA TYR A 262 -5.15 -2.11 -12.52
C TYR A 262 -4.27 -0.94 -12.98
N TRP A 263 -4.34 -0.60 -14.27
CA TRP A 263 -3.56 0.47 -14.89
C TRP A 263 -4.36 1.20 -15.98
N ASP A 264 -4.55 2.50 -15.84
CA ASP A 264 -5.17 3.37 -16.85
C ASP A 264 -4.29 4.60 -17.11
N ALA A 265 -4.83 5.67 -17.73
CA ALA A 265 -4.07 6.91 -17.94
C ALA A 265 -3.75 7.62 -16.60
N GLY A 266 -4.63 7.48 -15.61
CA GLY A 266 -4.49 7.97 -14.23
C GLY A 266 -5.38 9.18 -13.92
N ASP A 267 -5.76 9.95 -14.93
CA ASP A 267 -6.50 11.21 -14.81
C ASP A 267 -7.58 11.40 -15.89
N ASP A 268 -7.84 10.39 -16.72
CA ASP A 268 -8.86 10.44 -17.76
C ASP A 268 -10.28 10.44 -17.19
N LEU A 269 -11.19 11.09 -17.92
CA LEU A 269 -12.59 11.15 -17.52
C LEU A 269 -13.22 9.75 -17.54
N PHE A 270 -13.81 9.38 -16.41
CA PHE A 270 -14.55 8.13 -16.28
C PHE A 270 -16.01 8.34 -16.66
N GLU A 271 -16.45 7.78 -17.79
CA GLU A 271 -17.87 7.75 -18.16
C GLU A 271 -18.58 6.49 -17.62
N SER A 272 -17.99 5.32 -17.86
CA SER A 272 -18.53 4.02 -17.48
C SER A 272 -17.43 2.96 -17.59
N LEU A 273 -17.58 1.85 -16.86
CA LEU A 273 -16.58 0.79 -16.84
C LEU A 273 -16.33 0.17 -18.23
N ASP A 274 -17.36 0.07 -19.08
CA ASP A 274 -17.27 -0.52 -20.41
C ASP A 274 -16.48 0.35 -21.40
N LYS A 275 -16.51 1.67 -21.21
CA LYS A 275 -15.78 2.63 -22.05
C LYS A 275 -14.42 3.00 -21.49
N HIS A 276 -14.18 2.69 -20.21
CA HIS A 276 -12.96 3.09 -19.52
C HIS A 276 -11.77 2.29 -20.02
N LYS A 277 -10.82 2.99 -20.65
CA LYS A 277 -9.64 2.40 -21.26
C LYS A 277 -8.64 2.06 -20.16
N ARG A 278 -8.28 0.78 -20.07
CA ARG A 278 -7.44 0.27 -18.99
C ARG A 278 -6.73 -1.00 -19.38
N HIS A 279 -5.80 -1.39 -18.51
CA HIS A 279 -5.34 -2.75 -18.34
C HIS A 279 -5.71 -3.25 -16.95
N HIS A 280 -6.26 -4.46 -16.88
CA HIS A 280 -6.58 -5.19 -15.67
C HIS A 280 -6.02 -6.60 -15.81
N TRP A 281 -4.96 -6.88 -15.06
CA TRP A 281 -4.31 -8.19 -15.03
C TRP A 281 -4.59 -8.92 -13.74
N LYS A 282 -4.86 -10.22 -13.85
CA LYS A 282 -4.86 -11.17 -12.74
C LYS A 282 -3.61 -12.02 -12.80
N PHE A 283 -2.80 -11.93 -11.77
CA PHE A 283 -1.59 -12.72 -11.62
C PHE A 283 -1.87 -13.99 -10.82
N THR A 284 -1.23 -15.08 -11.25
CA THR A 284 -1.14 -16.32 -10.48
C THR A 284 0.31 -16.78 -10.48
N PHE A 285 0.83 -17.08 -9.31
CA PHE A 285 2.11 -17.74 -9.12
C PHE A 285 1.90 -19.13 -8.55
N THR A 286 2.55 -20.12 -9.15
CA THR A 286 2.56 -21.50 -8.66
C THR A 286 3.99 -21.99 -8.51
N THR A 287 4.24 -22.78 -7.48
CA THR A 287 5.54 -23.42 -7.26
C THR A 287 5.36 -24.86 -6.82
N THR A 288 6.24 -25.71 -7.35
CA THR A 288 6.43 -27.12 -7.06
C THR A 288 7.92 -27.35 -6.84
N PRO A 289 8.36 -28.52 -6.32
CA PRO A 289 9.78 -28.84 -6.24
C PRO A 289 10.51 -28.76 -7.59
N GLU A 290 9.82 -28.98 -8.70
CA GLU A 290 10.40 -29.02 -10.04
C GLU A 290 10.29 -27.70 -10.81
N THR A 291 9.22 -26.93 -10.60
CA THR A 291 8.88 -25.77 -11.44
C THR A 291 8.27 -24.63 -10.64
N ALA A 292 8.52 -23.40 -11.08
CA ALA A 292 7.85 -22.19 -10.63
C ALA A 292 7.38 -21.38 -11.84
N SER A 293 6.17 -20.84 -11.78
CA SER A 293 5.57 -20.10 -12.89
C SER A 293 4.75 -18.93 -12.36
N LEU A 294 5.02 -17.74 -12.90
CA LEU A 294 4.17 -16.56 -12.79
C LEU A 294 3.44 -16.38 -14.13
N SER A 295 2.11 -16.34 -14.09
CA SER A 295 1.27 -16.04 -15.25
C SER A 295 0.42 -14.80 -14.97
N GLY A 296 0.23 -13.95 -15.98
CA GLY A 296 -0.72 -12.84 -15.96
C GLY A 296 -1.82 -13.06 -16.99
N GLU A 297 -3.06 -13.19 -16.55
CA GLU A 297 -4.23 -13.20 -17.40
C GLU A 297 -4.73 -11.76 -17.56
N CYS A 298 -5.01 -11.37 -18.80
CA CYS A 298 -5.60 -10.07 -19.09
C CYS A 298 -7.13 -10.19 -19.11
N GLU A 299 -7.80 -9.58 -18.14
CA GLU A 299 -9.26 -9.47 -18.09
C GLU A 299 -9.78 -8.37 -19.03
N SER A 300 -9.07 -7.24 -19.07
CA SER A 300 -9.35 -6.12 -19.96
C SER A 300 -8.05 -5.39 -20.27
N CYS A 301 -7.62 -5.31 -21.53
CA CYS A 301 -6.39 -4.63 -21.92
C CYS A 301 -6.59 -3.84 -23.21
N ASP A 302 -6.80 -2.53 -23.05
CA ASP A 302 -6.90 -1.60 -24.17
C ASP A 302 -5.50 -1.19 -24.65
N GLN A 303 -5.17 -1.54 -25.89
CA GLN A 303 -3.87 -1.26 -26.51
C GLN A 303 -3.55 0.23 -26.65
N SER A 304 -4.55 1.12 -26.53
CA SER A 304 -4.32 2.56 -26.56
C SER A 304 -3.79 3.11 -25.23
N VAL A 305 -3.85 2.34 -24.14
CA VAL A 305 -3.21 2.69 -22.86
C VAL A 305 -1.78 2.16 -22.86
N SER A 306 -0.81 3.07 -22.72
CA SER A 306 0.60 2.70 -22.59
C SER A 306 0.88 2.14 -21.20
N VAL A 307 1.62 1.04 -21.17
CA VAL A 307 2.00 0.32 -19.94
C VAL A 307 3.52 0.22 -19.93
N PRO A 308 4.19 0.55 -18.80
CA PRO A 308 5.61 0.30 -18.64
C PRO A 308 5.96 -1.19 -18.76
N SER A 309 7.23 -1.49 -18.99
CA SER A 309 7.72 -2.87 -18.92
C SER A 309 7.63 -3.41 -17.49
N LEU A 310 7.54 -4.74 -17.36
CA LEU A 310 7.72 -5.45 -16.09
C LEU A 310 9.17 -5.95 -16.03
N ASP A 311 9.98 -5.34 -15.17
CA ASP A 311 11.44 -5.60 -15.16
C ASP A 311 11.88 -6.43 -13.96
N VAL A 312 11.11 -6.46 -12.87
CA VAL A 312 11.51 -7.17 -11.65
C VAL A 312 10.41 -8.09 -11.15
N ILE A 313 10.76 -9.35 -10.91
CA ILE A 313 9.96 -10.29 -10.12
C ILE A 313 10.78 -10.65 -8.89
N GLU A 314 10.24 -10.36 -7.71
CA GLU A 314 10.81 -10.79 -6.44
C GLU A 314 9.91 -11.85 -5.82
N VAL A 315 10.47 -12.93 -5.28
CA VAL A 315 9.72 -14.00 -4.62
C VAL A 315 10.25 -14.21 -3.19
N LEU A 316 9.39 -14.01 -2.20
CA LEU A 316 9.66 -14.28 -0.79
C LEU A 316 9.14 -15.66 -0.40
N GLY A 317 9.90 -16.38 0.43
CA GLY A 317 9.53 -17.72 0.87
C GLY A 317 9.69 -18.80 -0.20
N TYR A 318 10.54 -18.56 -1.21
CA TYR A 318 10.82 -19.56 -2.22
C TYR A 318 11.65 -20.71 -1.64
N GLY A 319 10.99 -21.83 -1.35
CA GLY A 319 11.58 -22.96 -0.61
C GLY A 319 12.54 -23.86 -1.41
N TYR A 320 12.91 -23.50 -2.64
CA TYR A 320 13.73 -24.33 -3.53
C TYR A 320 14.94 -23.58 -4.06
N TYR A 321 15.96 -24.31 -4.52
CA TYR A 321 17.07 -23.72 -5.27
C TYR A 321 16.72 -23.69 -6.77
N PRO A 322 16.40 -22.52 -7.34
CA PRO A 322 15.98 -22.43 -8.73
C PRO A 322 17.14 -22.71 -9.71
N ASN A 323 16.86 -23.47 -10.77
CA ASN A 323 17.78 -23.58 -11.91
C ASN A 323 17.55 -22.40 -12.87
N PHE A 324 18.45 -21.44 -12.84
CA PHE A 324 18.31 -20.22 -13.64
C PHE A 324 18.62 -20.39 -15.13
N SER A 325 19.35 -21.45 -15.51
CA SER A 325 19.62 -21.74 -16.93
C SER A 325 18.36 -22.17 -17.71
N SER A 326 17.30 -22.55 -16.98
CA SER A 326 15.99 -22.90 -17.54
C SER A 326 14.97 -21.77 -17.50
N PHE A 327 15.33 -20.56 -17.06
CA PHE A 327 14.40 -19.44 -17.04
C PHE A 327 13.84 -19.15 -18.44
N GLN A 328 12.52 -18.99 -18.52
CA GLN A 328 11.80 -18.70 -19.74
C GLN A 328 10.81 -17.57 -19.51
N LEU A 329 10.74 -16.66 -20.48
CA LEU A 329 9.70 -15.64 -20.57
C LEU A 329 8.89 -15.94 -21.84
N ASN A 330 7.59 -16.20 -21.70
CA ASN A 330 6.68 -16.53 -22.80
C ASN A 330 7.24 -17.65 -23.71
N GLY A 331 7.77 -18.72 -23.09
CA GLY A 331 8.35 -19.88 -23.78
C GLY A 331 9.73 -19.65 -24.41
N LYS A 332 10.31 -18.45 -24.29
CA LYS A 332 11.65 -18.13 -24.80
C LYS A 332 12.65 -18.06 -23.66
N LYS A 333 13.79 -18.76 -23.81
CA LYS A 333 14.90 -18.66 -22.85
C LYS A 333 15.45 -17.23 -22.83
N LEU A 334 15.58 -16.65 -21.64
CA LEU A 334 16.10 -15.30 -21.43
C LEU A 334 17.28 -15.35 -20.45
N LYS A 335 18.33 -14.55 -20.69
CA LYS A 335 19.34 -14.28 -19.66
C LYS A 335 18.81 -13.21 -18.72
N VAL A 336 18.60 -13.58 -17.46
CA VAL A 336 18.14 -12.69 -16.40
C VAL A 336 19.27 -12.38 -15.43
N ASN A 337 19.25 -11.19 -14.82
CA ASN A 337 20.18 -10.83 -13.75
C ASN A 337 19.53 -11.21 -12.43
N ILE A 338 20.20 -12.07 -11.67
CA ILE A 338 19.57 -12.74 -10.53
C ILE A 338 20.45 -12.56 -9.31
N ALA A 339 19.81 -12.20 -8.20
CA ALA A 339 20.41 -12.27 -6.88
C ALA A 339 19.53 -13.15 -5.98
N ILE A 340 20.16 -14.11 -5.30
CA ILE A 340 19.55 -14.78 -4.15
C ILE A 340 20.05 -14.03 -2.92
N ARG A 341 19.14 -13.51 -2.11
CA ARG A 341 19.40 -13.15 -0.71
C ARG A 341 18.70 -14.21 0.14
N GLU A 342 19.22 -14.54 1.32
CA GLU A 342 18.89 -15.76 2.10
C GLU A 342 17.42 -16.22 2.06
N TYR A 343 16.44 -15.30 1.99
CA TYR A 343 15.00 -15.60 1.94
C TYR A 343 14.22 -14.95 0.76
N ALA A 344 14.92 -14.35 -0.20
CA ALA A 344 14.33 -13.65 -1.35
C ALA A 344 15.03 -14.01 -2.67
N LEU A 345 14.24 -14.44 -3.65
CA LEU A 345 14.68 -14.61 -5.02
C LEU A 345 14.37 -13.33 -5.82
N HIS A 346 15.40 -12.67 -6.34
CA HIS A 346 15.25 -11.49 -7.18
C HIS A 346 15.57 -11.81 -8.65
N VAL A 347 14.61 -11.61 -9.54
CA VAL A 347 14.76 -11.81 -10.99
C VAL A 347 14.61 -10.48 -11.71
N GLY A 348 15.72 -9.95 -12.22
CA GLY A 348 15.75 -8.78 -13.10
C GLY A 348 15.71 -9.18 -14.58
N MET A 349 14.66 -8.77 -15.27
CA MET A 349 14.48 -8.87 -16.72
C MET A 349 14.97 -7.56 -17.34
N ARG A 350 16.18 -7.55 -17.93
CA ARG A 350 16.61 -6.40 -18.73
C ARG A 350 15.96 -6.50 -20.10
N SER A 351 15.20 -5.49 -20.52
CA SER A 351 14.92 -5.26 -21.93
C SER A 351 16.24 -4.94 -22.63
N GLY A 352 16.63 -5.76 -23.61
CA GLY A 352 17.75 -5.48 -24.51
C GLY A 352 17.41 -4.41 -25.53
#